data_AF-A0AAD6I6D0-F1
#
_entry.id   AF-A0AAD6I6D0-F1
#
_cell.length_a   1.000
_cell.length_b   1.000
_cell.length_c   1.000
_cell.angle_alpha   90.00
_cell.angle_beta   90.00
_cell.angle_gamma   90.00
#
_symmetry.space_group_name_H-M   'P 1'
#
loop_
_entity.id
_entity.type
_entity.pdbx_description
1 polymer ?
#
loop_
_entity_poly.entity_id
_entity_poly.type
_entity_poly.pdbx_seq_one_letter_code
_entity_poly.pdbx_strand_id
1 'polypeptide(L)'
;MDQREQPAHVLLQVFEGVPDVHLGHIFALGGRVLKLEAFSFMRGWIVHDSGAVAMAVGVDNSSPVTVGLSVKRSLSAKQCEDGPAKSCRRHACQGPNGKSFGARSNISGEAVFTTSLVGYPESLTDPSYRGQILVFTQPLIGNYGVPSAEKDPNGLLKYFESPNLQAAGVVVADVAEQYSHWTAVESLGEWCAREGVPAISGVDTRAIVTYLREQGSSLARITVGEEYDANEDEAFTDPEQIHLVRQVSTKQPFHISAADPQSHVAVLDCGVKENILRSLVNRGSSVTVFPFDYPIHKVAHHFDGVFISNGPGDPTHCQDTVYHLQRLMETSQIPIFGICLGHQLLALAAGASTIKLKYGNRAHNIPALDLSTGRCHITSQNHGYAVDASTLPSDWKPYFVNLNDQSNEGMIHKSRPIFSTQFHPEAKGGPLDSSYLFDIYLDSVLKYKNSQAGLYPQRDSRPSPLLVDLLPNERVGVQPTIGQQNIAAAAAAAAAGAV
;
A
#
# COMPACT_ATOMS: atom_id res chain seq x y z
N MET A 1 42.09 -39.43 -33.15
CA MET A 1 40.83 -39.07 -33.83
C MET A 1 39.77 -39.05 -32.74
N ASP A 2 39.86 -38.02 -31.90
CA ASP A 2 38.95 -36.85 -31.88
C ASP A 2 37.60 -37.26 -31.28
N GLN A 3 37.26 -37.06 -30.00
CA GLN A 3 37.52 -36.02 -28.98
C GLN A 3 36.92 -34.62 -29.25
N ARG A 4 35.89 -34.33 -28.41
CA ARG A 4 35.43 -33.02 -27.87
C ARG A 4 34.59 -32.15 -28.84
N GLU A 5 33.64 -31.31 -28.41
CA GLU A 5 33.70 -30.37 -27.28
C GLU A 5 32.35 -30.07 -26.59
N GLN A 6 32.49 -29.80 -25.29
CA GLN A 6 31.57 -29.11 -24.39
C GLN A 6 31.68 -27.58 -24.59
N PRO A 7 30.67 -26.77 -24.20
CA PRO A 7 30.82 -25.33 -24.17
C PRO A 7 31.64 -24.89 -22.95
N ALA A 8 32.73 -24.16 -23.21
CA ALA A 8 33.56 -23.53 -22.19
C ALA A 8 33.03 -22.14 -21.81
N HIS A 9 33.13 -21.84 -20.52
CA HIS A 9 32.99 -20.52 -19.91
C HIS A 9 34.23 -19.63 -20.16
N VAL A 10 34.05 -18.34 -19.83
CA VAL A 10 35.07 -17.31 -19.47
C VAL A 10 35.66 -16.58 -20.70
N LEU A 11 35.80 -15.25 -20.81
CA LEU A 11 36.06 -14.17 -19.85
C LEU A 11 35.51 -12.83 -20.43
N LEU A 12 34.81 -12.03 -19.62
CA LEU A 12 34.52 -10.63 -19.93
C LEU A 12 35.75 -9.81 -19.53
N GLN A 13 36.44 -9.20 -20.52
CA GLN A 13 37.51 -8.24 -20.27
C GLN A 13 37.00 -6.84 -20.64
N VAL A 14 36.95 -5.99 -19.62
CA VAL A 14 36.68 -4.54 -19.68
C VAL A 14 37.78 -3.86 -20.50
N PHE A 15 37.45 -2.90 -21.37
CA PHE A 15 38.18 -1.62 -21.49
C PHE A 15 37.39 -0.57 -22.29
N GLU A 16 37.60 0.67 -21.86
CA GLU A 16 37.01 1.96 -22.24
C GLU A 16 37.38 2.43 -23.67
N GLY A 17 36.66 3.44 -24.18
CA GLY A 17 37.25 4.45 -25.10
C GLY A 17 36.56 4.67 -26.45
N VAL A 18 35.83 5.79 -26.55
CA VAL A 18 35.38 6.53 -27.76
C VAL A 18 36.62 7.18 -28.47
N PRO A 19 36.65 7.78 -29.70
CA PRO A 19 35.68 7.99 -30.80
C PRO A 19 36.15 7.62 -32.24
N ASP A 20 35.23 7.82 -33.21
CA ASP A 20 35.40 8.22 -34.63
C ASP A 20 36.46 7.56 -35.53
N VAL A 21 36.03 6.93 -36.64
CA VAL A 21 36.58 7.15 -38.00
C VAL A 21 35.56 6.69 -39.08
N HIS A 22 35.25 7.59 -40.01
CA HIS A 22 34.62 7.34 -41.32
C HIS A 22 35.58 6.63 -42.29
N LEU A 23 35.07 5.67 -43.08
CA LEU A 23 35.47 5.23 -44.44
C LEU A 23 34.81 3.84 -44.63
N GLY A 24 34.16 3.44 -45.71
CA GLY A 24 34.11 3.90 -47.08
C GLY A 24 33.86 2.65 -47.94
N HIS A 25 32.75 2.64 -48.68
CA HIS A 25 32.54 1.99 -49.98
C HIS A 25 32.63 0.46 -50.20
N ILE A 26 31.50 -0.03 -50.76
CA ILE A 26 31.36 -0.97 -51.91
C ILE A 26 31.62 -2.46 -51.66
N PHE A 27 30.55 -3.27 -51.73
CA PHE A 27 30.30 -4.20 -52.86
C PHE A 27 28.83 -4.63 -52.88
N ALA A 28 28.17 -4.38 -54.01
CA ALA A 28 26.91 -5.01 -54.38
C ALA A 28 27.20 -6.36 -55.06
N LEU A 29 26.34 -7.35 -54.84
CA LEU A 29 25.77 -8.27 -55.85
C LEU A 29 25.08 -9.46 -55.17
N GLY A 30 23.92 -9.84 -55.71
CA GLY A 30 23.37 -11.20 -55.56
C GLY A 30 22.03 -11.27 -54.86
N GLY A 31 20.95 -11.03 -55.60
CA GLY A 31 19.59 -11.12 -55.09
C GLY A 31 19.10 -12.53 -54.78
N ARG A 32 17.98 -12.58 -54.07
CA ARG A 32 16.80 -13.42 -54.37
C ARG A 32 15.65 -12.99 -53.46
N VAL A 33 14.58 -12.56 -54.11
CA VAL A 33 13.24 -12.34 -53.55
C VAL A 33 12.62 -13.70 -53.23
N LEU A 34 12.03 -13.86 -52.05
CA LEU A 34 11.04 -14.92 -51.80
C LEU A 34 9.81 -14.32 -51.09
N LYS A 35 8.67 -14.68 -51.68
CA LYS A 35 7.30 -14.21 -51.48
C LYS A 35 6.74 -14.57 -50.09
N LEU A 36 5.93 -13.65 -49.55
CA LEU A 36 4.84 -13.94 -48.62
C LEU A 36 3.74 -14.74 -49.34
N GLU A 37 3.20 -15.76 -48.68
CA GLU A 37 1.83 -16.22 -48.92
C GLU A 37 1.06 -16.27 -47.59
N ALA A 38 -0.10 -15.63 -47.63
CA ALA A 38 -1.07 -15.51 -46.56
C ALA A 38 -2.04 -16.71 -46.58
N PHE A 39 -2.40 -17.22 -45.40
CA PHE A 39 -3.53 -18.13 -45.25
C PHE A 39 -4.67 -17.42 -44.51
N SER A 40 -5.77 -17.24 -45.23
CA SER A 40 -7.08 -16.79 -44.77
C SER A 40 -7.85 -17.99 -44.20
N PHE A 41 -8.48 -17.85 -43.03
CA PHE A 41 -9.51 -18.79 -42.56
C PHE A 41 -10.85 -18.07 -42.35
N MET A 42 -11.87 -18.70 -42.93
CA MET A 42 -13.24 -18.20 -43.12
C MET A 42 -14.08 -18.15 -41.85
N ARG A 43 -14.98 -17.16 -41.83
CA ARG A 43 -16.14 -17.01 -40.96
C ARG A 43 -17.15 -18.16 -41.15
N GLY A 44 -17.70 -18.67 -40.05
CA GLY A 44 -18.93 -19.46 -40.03
C GLY A 44 -19.93 -18.84 -39.05
N TRP A 45 -21.09 -18.43 -39.56
CA TRP A 45 -22.25 -18.00 -38.79
C TRP A 45 -23.16 -19.19 -38.52
N ILE A 46 -23.61 -19.35 -37.27
CA ILE A 46 -24.83 -20.10 -36.92
C ILE A 46 -25.64 -19.20 -36.01
N VAL A 47 -26.88 -18.91 -36.41
CA VAL A 47 -27.90 -18.18 -35.65
C VAL A 47 -28.92 -19.19 -35.13
N HIS A 48 -29.22 -19.15 -33.82
CA HIS A 48 -30.58 -19.42 -33.31
C HIS A 48 -30.80 -18.78 -31.93
N ASP A 49 -31.64 -17.75 -31.97
CA ASP A 49 -32.75 -17.32 -31.09
C ASP A 49 -32.67 -17.14 -29.56
N SER A 50 -33.05 -15.90 -29.20
CA SER A 50 -33.87 -15.47 -28.06
C SER A 50 -33.33 -15.56 -26.62
N GLY A 51 -32.73 -14.45 -26.18
CA GLY A 51 -32.58 -14.08 -24.77
C GLY A 51 -32.06 -12.64 -24.68
N ALA A 52 -32.89 -11.72 -24.19
CA ALA A 52 -32.54 -10.30 -24.08
C ALA A 52 -31.29 -10.11 -23.21
N VAL A 53 -30.17 -9.74 -23.84
CA VAL A 53 -28.97 -9.25 -23.16
C VAL A 53 -29.03 -7.72 -23.28
N ALA A 54 -29.16 -7.06 -22.14
CA ALA A 54 -28.91 -5.62 -22.05
C ALA A 54 -27.47 -5.37 -22.50
N MET A 55 -27.30 -4.75 -23.67
CA MET A 55 -26.00 -4.25 -24.10
C MET A 55 -25.59 -3.14 -23.14
N ALA A 56 -24.76 -3.48 -22.17
CA ALA A 56 -23.84 -2.52 -21.61
C ALA A 56 -22.97 -2.03 -22.78
N VAL A 57 -22.99 -0.72 -23.03
CA VAL A 57 -22.08 -0.07 -23.97
C VAL A 57 -20.68 -0.27 -23.42
N GLY A 58 -20.03 -1.36 -23.82
CA GLY A 58 -18.61 -1.59 -23.59
C GLY A 58 -17.84 -0.55 -24.39
N VAL A 59 -17.13 0.33 -23.69
CA VAL A 59 -16.17 1.24 -24.32
C VAL A 59 -15.08 0.37 -24.92
N ASP A 60 -15.01 0.33 -26.26
CA ASP A 60 -13.96 -0.38 -27.00
C ASP A 60 -12.60 0.25 -26.67
N ASN A 61 -11.82 -0.46 -25.84
CA ASN A 61 -10.49 -0.05 -25.38
C ASN A 61 -9.35 -0.59 -26.28
N SER A 62 -9.65 -1.09 -27.49
CA SER A 62 -8.74 -1.90 -28.33
C SER A 62 -7.50 -1.21 -28.92
N SER A 63 -7.32 0.10 -28.75
CA SER A 63 -6.12 0.80 -29.25
C SER A 63 -5.06 0.93 -28.14
N PRO A 64 -3.82 0.44 -28.33
CA PRO A 64 -2.76 0.60 -27.33
C PRO A 64 -2.44 2.08 -27.16
N VAL A 65 -2.66 2.59 -25.95
CA VAL A 65 -2.32 3.97 -25.58
C VAL A 65 -0.96 3.98 -24.92
N THR A 66 -0.04 4.81 -25.44
CA THR A 66 1.26 5.05 -24.83
C THR A 66 1.08 5.78 -23.50
N VAL A 67 1.81 5.35 -22.48
CA VAL A 67 1.82 5.96 -21.15
C VAL A 67 3.24 6.28 -20.75
N GLY A 68 3.46 7.48 -20.23
CA GLY A 68 4.76 7.87 -19.66
C GLY A 68 4.71 7.87 -18.14
N LEU A 69 5.79 7.42 -17.50
CA LEU A 69 6.06 7.67 -16.08
C LEU A 69 7.12 8.77 -15.98
N SER A 70 6.78 9.91 -15.39
CA SER A 70 7.74 10.99 -15.12
C SER A 70 8.10 10.99 -13.63
N VAL A 71 9.40 11.05 -13.31
CA VAL A 71 9.89 11.13 -11.92
C VAL A 71 10.63 12.44 -11.73
N LYS A 72 10.26 13.19 -10.69
CA LYS A 72 10.89 14.46 -10.33
C LYS A 72 12.29 14.19 -9.78
N ARG A 73 13.32 14.74 -10.40
CA ARG A 73 14.69 14.67 -9.86
C ARG A 73 14.82 15.57 -8.63
N SER A 74 15.33 15.03 -7.54
CA SER A 74 15.86 15.83 -6.43
C SER A 74 17.19 16.44 -6.85
N LEU A 75 17.22 17.74 -7.14
CA LEU A 75 18.48 18.47 -7.29
C LEU A 75 19.11 18.64 -5.90
N SER A 76 20.40 18.31 -5.75
CA SER A 76 21.14 18.64 -4.53
C SER A 76 21.28 20.16 -4.40
N ALA A 77 21.23 20.69 -3.18
CA ALA A 77 21.32 22.14 -2.92
C ALA A 77 22.57 22.81 -3.53
N LYS A 78 23.65 22.04 -3.78
CA LYS A 78 24.88 22.53 -4.42
C LYS A 78 24.75 22.83 -5.93
N GLN A 79 23.70 22.38 -6.61
CA GLN A 79 23.48 22.66 -8.04
C GLN A 79 22.58 23.88 -8.29
N CYS A 80 22.05 24.51 -7.23
CA CYS A 80 21.17 25.67 -7.34
C CYS A 80 21.88 27.03 -7.19
N GLU A 81 23.19 27.06 -6.91
CA GLU A 81 23.92 28.32 -6.67
C GLU A 81 24.37 29.06 -7.95
N ASP A 82 24.35 28.41 -9.12
CA ASP A 82 24.80 29.01 -10.39
C ASP A 82 23.65 29.16 -11.41
N GLY A 83 22.72 30.09 -11.16
CA GLY A 83 21.75 30.51 -12.19
C GLY A 83 20.61 31.39 -11.67
N PRO A 84 20.05 32.30 -12.49
CA PRO A 84 18.98 33.20 -12.06
C PRO A 84 17.75 32.40 -11.63
N ALA A 85 17.15 32.81 -10.50
CA ALA A 85 16.08 32.15 -9.73
C ALA A 85 14.76 31.79 -10.47
N LYS A 86 14.72 31.86 -11.81
CA LYS A 86 13.60 31.44 -12.65
C LYS A 86 13.82 30.11 -13.39
N SER A 87 15.02 29.53 -13.42
CA SER A 87 15.28 28.26 -14.15
C SER A 87 15.13 26.98 -13.31
N CYS A 88 15.05 27.07 -11.97
CA CYS A 88 14.97 25.90 -11.08
C CYS A 88 13.60 25.19 -11.02
N ARG A 89 12.65 25.49 -11.91
CA ARG A 89 11.31 24.84 -11.93
C ARG A 89 11.16 23.68 -12.91
N ARG A 90 12.16 23.33 -13.73
CA ARG A 90 11.92 22.50 -14.92
C ARG A 90 12.94 21.38 -15.15
N HIS A 91 12.94 20.33 -14.35
CA HIS A 91 13.59 19.07 -14.74
C HIS A 91 12.84 17.86 -14.17
N ALA A 92 11.59 17.64 -14.61
CA ALA A 92 11.06 16.28 -14.62
C ALA A 92 11.85 15.53 -15.70
N CYS A 93 12.49 14.42 -15.35
CA CYS A 93 13.05 13.57 -16.39
C CYS A 93 11.93 12.75 -16.99
N GLN A 94 11.83 12.78 -18.31
CA GLN A 94 11.01 11.86 -19.07
C GLN A 94 11.46 10.45 -18.71
N GLY A 95 10.63 9.73 -17.97
CA GLY A 95 10.91 8.35 -17.59
C GLY A 95 10.41 7.38 -18.66
N PRO A 96 10.33 6.08 -18.33
CA PRO A 96 10.06 5.07 -19.33
C PRO A 96 8.64 5.20 -19.90
N ASN A 97 8.53 4.95 -21.21
CA ASN A 97 7.25 4.79 -21.88
C ASN A 97 6.84 3.32 -21.81
N GLY A 98 5.54 3.09 -21.63
CA GLY A 98 4.94 1.77 -21.56
C GLY A 98 3.54 1.75 -22.15
N LYS A 99 2.84 0.63 -21.95
CA LYS A 99 1.47 0.41 -22.40
C LYS A 99 0.49 0.64 -21.26
N SER A 100 -0.57 1.41 -21.51
CA SER A 100 -1.70 1.53 -20.57
C SER A 100 -2.43 0.20 -20.43
N PHE A 101 -2.83 -0.16 -19.21
CA PHE A 101 -3.76 -1.27 -18.99
C PHE A 101 -4.83 -0.98 -17.92
N GLY A 102 -4.83 0.21 -17.33
CA GLY A 102 -5.79 0.65 -16.30
C GLY A 102 -6.65 1.82 -16.76
N ALA A 103 -7.00 2.71 -15.82
CA ALA A 103 -7.77 3.91 -16.14
C ALA A 103 -7.00 4.88 -17.04
N ARG A 104 -7.72 5.55 -17.94
CA ARG A 104 -7.18 6.56 -18.87
C ARG A 104 -7.23 7.96 -18.24
N SER A 105 -6.52 8.15 -17.15
CA SER A 105 -6.41 9.43 -16.46
C SER A 105 -4.97 9.70 -16.03
N ASN A 106 -4.61 10.98 -15.96
CA ASN A 106 -3.33 11.37 -15.40
C ASN A 106 -3.40 11.34 -13.87
N ILE A 107 -2.30 10.95 -13.21
CA ILE A 107 -2.22 10.96 -11.75
C ILE A 107 -0.82 11.35 -11.31
N SER A 108 -0.73 12.08 -10.19
CA SER A 108 0.53 12.38 -9.51
C SER A 108 0.52 11.77 -8.10
N GLY A 109 1.68 11.35 -7.63
CA GLY A 109 1.85 10.81 -6.28
C GLY A 109 3.31 10.53 -5.96
N GLU A 110 3.57 9.89 -4.82
CA GLU A 110 4.91 9.42 -4.45
C GLU A 110 5.16 8.05 -5.09
N ALA A 111 6.18 7.91 -5.93
CA ALA A 111 6.60 6.61 -6.44
C ALA A 111 7.34 5.82 -5.35
N VAL A 112 6.81 4.64 -5.07
CA VAL A 112 7.36 3.69 -4.11
C VAL A 112 7.43 2.32 -4.77
N PHE A 113 8.26 1.43 -4.24
CA PHE A 113 8.33 0.06 -4.74
C PHE A 113 8.05 -0.95 -3.65
N THR A 114 7.58 -2.15 -4.04
CA THR A 114 7.44 -3.31 -3.16
C THR A 114 8.16 -4.51 -3.74
N THR A 115 8.86 -5.25 -2.87
CA THR A 115 9.51 -6.51 -3.24
C THR A 115 8.63 -7.75 -3.00
N SER A 116 7.37 -7.54 -2.62
CA SER A 116 6.38 -8.61 -2.48
C SER A 116 6.15 -9.33 -3.80
N LEU A 117 6.30 -10.66 -3.79
CA LEU A 117 6.15 -11.51 -4.98
C LEU A 117 4.69 -11.92 -5.24
N VAL A 118 3.87 -11.90 -4.18
CA VAL A 118 2.45 -12.31 -4.19
C VAL A 118 1.64 -11.34 -3.34
N GLY A 119 0.32 -11.41 -3.45
CA GLY A 119 -0.62 -10.57 -2.72
C GLY A 119 -0.79 -9.17 -3.29
N TYR A 120 -0.83 -9.02 -4.63
CA TYR A 120 -1.07 -7.71 -5.24
C TYR A 120 -2.49 -7.16 -4.97
N PRO A 121 -3.58 -7.96 -4.89
CA PRO A 121 -4.89 -7.40 -4.51
C PRO A 121 -4.90 -6.86 -3.09
N GLU A 122 -4.30 -7.57 -2.15
CA GLU A 122 -4.15 -7.15 -0.76
C GLU A 122 -3.26 -5.91 -0.64
N SER A 123 -2.12 -5.90 -1.35
CA SER A 123 -1.22 -4.74 -1.37
C SER A 123 -1.92 -3.51 -1.94
N LEU A 124 -2.64 -3.66 -3.05
CA LEU A 124 -3.29 -2.53 -3.72
C LEU A 124 -4.48 -1.97 -2.94
N THR A 125 -5.08 -2.76 -2.04
CA THR A 125 -6.16 -2.32 -1.13
C THR A 125 -5.66 -1.93 0.27
N ASP A 126 -4.35 -1.92 0.53
CA ASP A 126 -3.78 -1.45 1.79
C ASP A 126 -3.87 0.10 1.88
N PRO A 127 -4.59 0.66 2.88
CA PRO A 127 -4.72 2.11 3.06
C PRO A 127 -3.39 2.85 3.20
N SER A 128 -2.31 2.17 3.60
CA SER A 128 -0.99 2.76 3.71
C SER A 128 -0.40 3.22 2.36
N TYR A 129 -0.91 2.73 1.22
CA TYR A 129 -0.52 3.21 -0.12
C TYR A 129 -1.32 4.41 -0.64
N ARG A 130 -2.19 5.03 0.17
CA ARG A 130 -2.98 6.20 -0.26
C ARG A 130 -2.07 7.31 -0.79
N GLY A 131 -2.27 7.71 -2.05
CA GLY A 131 -1.48 8.76 -2.70
C GLY A 131 -0.14 8.30 -3.29
N GLN A 132 0.18 7.00 -3.22
CA GLN A 132 1.43 6.44 -3.73
C GLN A 132 1.23 5.70 -5.06
N ILE A 133 2.20 5.81 -5.96
CA ILE A 133 2.29 5.02 -7.19
C ILE A 133 3.16 3.80 -6.88
N LEU A 134 2.56 2.61 -6.96
CA LEU A 134 3.20 1.37 -6.55
C LEU A 134 3.91 0.67 -7.71
N VAL A 135 5.22 0.52 -7.57
CA VAL A 135 6.09 -0.21 -8.51
C VAL A 135 6.35 -1.62 -7.99
N PHE A 136 5.90 -2.63 -8.72
CA PHE A 136 6.15 -4.03 -8.36
C PHE A 136 7.51 -4.47 -8.88
N THR A 137 8.34 -5.06 -8.02
CA THR A 137 9.59 -5.70 -8.49
C THR A 137 9.35 -7.06 -9.12
N GLN A 138 8.26 -7.75 -8.73
CA GLN A 138 7.86 -9.00 -9.37
C GLN A 138 7.48 -8.70 -10.82
N PRO A 139 8.15 -9.29 -11.82
CA PRO A 139 7.98 -8.87 -13.21
C PRO A 139 6.62 -9.24 -13.79
N LEU A 140 6.03 -10.36 -13.34
CA LEU A 140 4.75 -10.87 -13.84
C LEU A 140 3.65 -10.62 -12.81
N ILE A 141 2.74 -9.70 -13.09
CA ILE A 141 1.65 -9.29 -12.20
C ILE A 141 0.29 -9.47 -12.90
N GLY A 142 -0.75 -9.86 -12.15
CA GLY A 142 -2.12 -10.09 -12.68
C GLY A 142 -2.46 -11.55 -12.99
N ASN A 143 -1.52 -12.47 -12.80
CA ASN A 143 -1.65 -13.90 -13.16
C ASN A 143 -2.83 -14.62 -12.49
N TYR A 144 -3.22 -14.23 -11.27
CA TYR A 144 -4.37 -14.81 -10.56
C TYR A 144 -5.60 -13.89 -10.54
N GLY A 145 -5.65 -12.88 -11.42
CA GLY A 145 -6.78 -11.96 -11.55
C GLY A 145 -7.10 -11.22 -10.26
N VAL A 146 -8.34 -10.80 -10.10
CA VAL A 146 -8.85 -10.11 -8.91
C VAL A 146 -10.03 -10.91 -8.36
N PRO A 147 -10.05 -11.22 -7.05
CA PRO A 147 -11.14 -11.96 -6.43
C PRO A 147 -12.40 -11.10 -6.27
N SER A 148 -13.53 -11.74 -5.96
CA SER A 148 -14.78 -11.02 -5.65
C SER A 148 -14.70 -10.32 -4.27
N ALA A 149 -15.56 -9.32 -4.07
CA ALA A 149 -15.73 -8.64 -2.77
C ALA A 149 -16.52 -9.49 -1.74
N GLU A 150 -16.30 -10.80 -1.72
CA GLU A 150 -16.92 -11.72 -0.75
C GLU A 150 -16.56 -11.28 0.68
N LYS A 151 -17.57 -11.24 1.56
CA LYS A 151 -17.38 -11.00 2.99
C LYS A 151 -17.22 -12.33 3.73
N ASP A 152 -16.35 -12.34 4.73
CA ASP A 152 -16.17 -13.46 5.65
C ASP A 152 -17.29 -13.51 6.71
N PRO A 153 -17.34 -14.53 7.59
CA PRO A 153 -18.38 -14.64 8.62
C PRO A 153 -18.47 -13.46 9.60
N ASN A 154 -17.42 -12.64 9.70
CA ASN A 154 -17.39 -11.44 10.55
C ASN A 154 -17.88 -10.19 9.80
N GLY A 155 -18.30 -10.33 8.53
CA GLY A 155 -18.73 -9.20 7.68
C GLY A 155 -17.58 -8.39 7.08
N LEU A 156 -16.34 -8.88 7.21
CA LEU A 156 -15.12 -8.24 6.70
C LEU A 156 -14.79 -8.73 5.29
N LEU A 157 -14.13 -7.92 4.48
CA LEU A 157 -13.74 -8.31 3.11
C LEU A 157 -12.71 -9.44 3.16
N LYS A 158 -13.06 -10.59 2.60
CA LYS A 158 -12.27 -11.83 2.74
C LYS A 158 -10.92 -11.76 2.04
N TYR A 159 -10.86 -11.08 0.89
CA TYR A 159 -9.71 -11.05 -0.01
C TYR A 159 -9.03 -9.67 -0.15
N PHE A 160 -9.57 -8.65 0.49
CA PHE A 160 -9.09 -7.28 0.40
C PHE A 160 -8.82 -6.70 1.78
N GLU A 161 -7.91 -5.74 1.85
CA GLU A 161 -7.53 -5.07 3.10
C GLU A 161 -8.26 -3.74 3.31
N SER A 162 -8.98 -3.27 2.30
CA SER A 162 -10.01 -2.23 2.38
C SER A 162 -10.93 -2.29 1.14
N PRO A 163 -12.07 -1.56 1.13
CA PRO A 163 -13.06 -1.67 0.04
C PRO A 163 -12.62 -1.22 -1.35
N ASN A 164 -11.62 -0.35 -1.46
CA ASN A 164 -11.23 0.30 -2.72
C ASN A 164 -9.72 0.18 -2.95
N LEU A 165 -9.29 0.35 -4.20
CA LEU A 165 -7.87 0.54 -4.52
C LEU A 165 -7.35 1.80 -3.80
N GLN A 166 -6.28 1.64 -3.03
CA GLN A 166 -5.69 2.73 -2.25
C GLN A 166 -4.47 3.33 -2.96
N ALA A 167 -3.72 2.51 -3.70
CA ALA A 167 -2.63 2.98 -4.55
C ALA A 167 -3.17 3.94 -5.63
N ALA A 168 -2.49 5.06 -5.82
CA ALA A 168 -2.86 6.08 -6.81
C ALA A 168 -2.54 5.64 -8.24
N GLY A 169 -1.57 4.73 -8.42
CA GLY A 169 -1.20 4.18 -9.72
C GLY A 169 -0.41 2.88 -9.59
N VAL A 170 -0.38 2.10 -10.67
CA VAL A 170 0.27 0.78 -10.70
C VAL A 170 1.31 0.71 -11.81
N VAL A 171 2.51 0.24 -11.47
CA VAL A 171 3.64 0.12 -12.40
C VAL A 171 4.16 -1.31 -12.36
N VAL A 172 4.12 -2.00 -13.50
CA VAL A 172 4.55 -3.40 -13.65
C VAL A 172 5.46 -3.57 -14.87
N ALA A 173 6.28 -4.62 -14.86
CA ALA A 173 7.11 -4.94 -16.02
C ALA A 173 6.28 -5.63 -17.11
N ASP A 174 5.50 -6.64 -16.73
CA ASP A 174 4.59 -7.35 -17.61
C ASP A 174 3.27 -7.63 -16.87
N VAL A 175 2.15 -7.36 -17.55
CA VAL A 175 0.80 -7.56 -17.00
C VAL A 175 0.21 -8.78 -17.67
N ALA A 176 -0.33 -9.71 -16.88
CA ALA A 176 -1.05 -10.84 -17.42
C ALA A 176 -2.39 -10.38 -18.02
N GLU A 177 -2.50 -10.43 -19.35
CA GLU A 177 -3.75 -10.13 -20.07
C GLU A 177 -4.83 -11.20 -19.83
N GLN A 178 -4.40 -12.43 -19.55
CA GLN A 178 -5.27 -13.52 -19.12
C GLN A 178 -4.90 -13.96 -17.71
N TYR A 179 -5.92 -14.15 -16.88
CA TYR A 179 -5.76 -14.63 -15.51
C TYR A 179 -6.31 -16.05 -15.35
N SER A 180 -5.78 -16.79 -14.39
CA SER A 180 -6.27 -18.13 -14.05
C SER A 180 -6.13 -18.42 -12.57
N HIS A 181 -7.22 -18.23 -11.83
CA HIS A 181 -7.33 -18.63 -10.42
C HIS A 181 -8.80 -18.87 -10.06
N TRP A 182 -9.10 -19.85 -9.21
CA TRP A 182 -10.47 -20.27 -8.90
C TRP A 182 -11.32 -19.20 -8.19
N THR A 183 -10.68 -18.20 -7.57
CA THR A 183 -11.37 -17.05 -6.96
C THR A 183 -11.54 -15.87 -7.91
N ALA A 184 -10.87 -15.85 -9.06
CA ALA A 184 -10.78 -14.67 -9.90
C ALA A 184 -12.10 -14.41 -10.64
N VAL A 185 -12.56 -13.16 -10.61
CA VAL A 185 -13.79 -12.72 -11.27
C VAL A 185 -13.57 -11.62 -12.31
N GLU A 186 -12.46 -10.90 -12.24
CA GLU A 186 -12.06 -9.88 -13.21
C GLU A 186 -10.51 -9.83 -13.35
N SER A 187 -10.02 -9.22 -14.43
CA SER A 187 -8.59 -8.98 -14.62
C SER A 187 -8.10 -7.78 -13.79
N LEU A 188 -6.79 -7.69 -13.57
CA LEU A 188 -6.20 -6.53 -12.90
C LEU A 188 -6.45 -5.22 -13.66
N GLY A 189 -6.42 -5.26 -15.00
CA GLY A 189 -6.67 -4.08 -15.83
C GLY A 189 -8.10 -3.57 -15.73
N GLU A 190 -9.08 -4.47 -15.79
CA GLU A 190 -10.50 -4.14 -15.60
C GLU A 190 -10.74 -3.53 -14.22
N TRP A 191 -10.15 -4.10 -13.18
CA TRP A 191 -10.26 -3.57 -11.82
C TRP A 191 -9.67 -2.17 -11.68
N CYS A 192 -8.45 -1.95 -12.19
CA CYS A 192 -7.82 -0.63 -12.22
C CYS A 192 -8.66 0.39 -12.99
N ALA A 193 -9.21 0.02 -14.15
CA ALA A 193 -10.08 0.90 -14.93
C ALA A 193 -11.38 1.24 -14.18
N ARG A 194 -12.01 0.24 -13.54
CA ARG A 194 -13.25 0.39 -12.76
C ARG A 194 -13.10 1.32 -11.56
N GLU A 195 -11.94 1.29 -10.91
CA GLU A 195 -11.61 2.12 -9.73
C GLU A 195 -10.95 3.47 -10.10
N GLY A 196 -10.71 3.72 -11.39
CA GLY A 196 -10.10 4.97 -11.86
C GLY A 196 -8.61 5.07 -11.59
N VAL A 197 -7.92 3.94 -11.46
CA VAL A 197 -6.48 3.86 -11.17
C VAL A 197 -5.68 3.67 -12.46
N PRO A 198 -4.80 4.62 -12.83
CA PRO A 198 -3.92 4.47 -13.98
C PRO A 198 -2.87 3.38 -13.75
N ALA A 199 -2.59 2.61 -14.80
CA ALA A 199 -1.65 1.51 -14.72
C ALA A 199 -0.80 1.38 -15.99
N ILE A 200 0.50 1.14 -15.82
CA ILE A 200 1.50 1.07 -16.90
C ILE A 200 2.26 -0.27 -16.85
N SER A 201 2.34 -0.92 -18.00
CA SER A 201 3.09 -2.17 -18.23
C SER A 201 4.18 -1.97 -19.30
N GLY A 202 5.11 -2.90 -19.42
CA GLY A 202 6.19 -2.85 -20.41
C GLY A 202 7.33 -1.91 -20.03
N VAL A 203 7.48 -1.57 -18.75
CA VAL A 203 8.56 -0.71 -18.24
C VAL A 203 9.59 -1.50 -17.46
N ASP A 204 10.84 -1.06 -17.48
CA ASP A 204 11.90 -1.66 -16.65
C ASP A 204 11.72 -1.26 -15.17
N THR A 205 10.93 -2.04 -14.44
CA THR A 205 10.70 -1.82 -13.01
C THR A 205 11.99 -1.96 -12.20
N ARG A 206 12.97 -2.75 -12.65
CA ARG A 206 14.27 -2.87 -11.97
C ARG A 206 15.07 -1.56 -12.08
N ALA A 207 15.07 -0.91 -13.25
CA ALA A 207 15.70 0.40 -13.42
C ALA A 207 15.02 1.47 -12.55
N ILE A 208 13.68 1.50 -12.52
CA ILE A 208 12.90 2.40 -11.66
C ILE A 208 13.24 2.18 -10.18
N VAL A 209 13.23 0.92 -9.72
CA VAL A 209 13.55 0.57 -8.33
C VAL A 209 14.98 0.97 -7.96
N THR A 210 15.94 0.76 -8.88
CA THR A 210 17.34 1.16 -8.66
C THR A 210 17.44 2.68 -8.46
N TYR A 211 16.76 3.44 -9.31
CA TYR A 211 16.66 4.90 -9.17
C TYR A 211 16.04 5.32 -7.82
N LEU A 212 14.91 4.73 -7.43
CA LEU A 212 14.24 5.03 -6.16
C LEU A 212 15.09 4.67 -4.93
N ARG A 213 15.90 3.60 -5.00
CA ARG A 213 16.85 3.25 -3.92
C ARG A 213 18.00 4.26 -3.80
N GLU A 214 18.45 4.82 -4.93
CA GLU A 214 19.55 5.78 -4.98
C GLU A 214 19.12 7.19 -4.58
N GLN A 215 17.96 7.66 -5.05
CA GLN A 215 17.47 9.01 -4.80
C GLN A 215 16.53 9.11 -3.59
N GLY A 216 15.94 7.98 -3.20
CA GLY A 216 14.84 7.93 -2.25
C GLY A 216 13.48 7.94 -2.95
N SER A 217 12.41 7.76 -2.16
CA SER A 217 11.07 7.90 -2.69
C SER A 217 10.90 9.29 -3.30
N SER A 218 10.25 9.34 -4.47
CA SER A 218 10.30 10.50 -5.36
C SER A 218 8.91 10.79 -5.89
N LEU A 219 8.57 12.07 -6.05
CA LEU A 219 7.32 12.44 -6.70
C LEU A 219 7.33 11.97 -8.15
N ALA A 220 6.25 11.35 -8.57
CA ALA A 220 6.07 10.80 -9.89
C ALA A 220 4.68 11.09 -10.46
N ARG A 221 4.56 10.96 -11.77
CA ARG A 221 3.33 11.16 -12.53
C ARG A 221 3.19 10.08 -13.59
N ILE A 222 2.01 9.50 -13.69
CA ILE A 222 1.60 8.68 -14.82
C ILE A 222 0.77 9.58 -15.75
N THR A 223 1.20 9.69 -17.01
CA THR A 223 0.50 10.45 -18.06
C THR A 223 0.05 9.50 -19.16
N VAL A 224 -1.25 9.48 -19.44
CA VAL A 224 -1.87 8.58 -20.44
C VAL A 224 -2.29 9.40 -21.68
N GLY A 225 -1.77 9.07 -22.86
CA GLY A 225 -2.10 9.76 -24.12
C GLY A 225 -0.89 10.37 -24.84
N GLU A 226 -1.12 10.88 -26.06
CA GLU A 226 -0.05 11.41 -26.94
C GLU A 226 0.26 12.90 -26.72
N GLU A 227 -0.58 13.64 -26.00
CA GLU A 227 -0.36 15.07 -25.74
C GLU A 227 0.29 15.27 -24.37
N TYR A 228 1.62 15.33 -24.37
CA TYR A 228 2.31 16.13 -23.38
C TYR A 228 2.06 17.60 -23.73
N ASP A 229 0.93 18.17 -23.30
CA ASP A 229 0.75 19.61 -23.39
C ASP A 229 1.69 20.26 -22.36
N ALA A 230 2.74 20.93 -22.86
CA ALA A 230 3.68 21.66 -22.02
C ALA A 230 3.01 22.81 -21.23
N ASN A 231 1.74 23.13 -21.54
CA ASN A 231 0.92 24.09 -20.80
C ASN A 231 0.11 23.44 -19.65
N GLU A 232 -0.02 22.11 -19.61
CA GLU A 232 -0.57 21.33 -18.47
C GLU A 232 0.55 20.86 -17.52
N ASP A 233 1.46 21.78 -17.20
CA ASP A 233 2.44 21.62 -16.11
C ASP A 233 1.69 21.67 -14.75
N GLU A 234 0.73 20.77 -14.53
CA GLU A 234 0.16 20.59 -13.20
C GLU A 234 1.33 20.30 -12.25
N ALA A 235 1.34 20.93 -11.09
CA ALA A 235 2.37 20.66 -10.10
C ALA A 235 2.27 19.20 -9.65
N PHE A 236 3.41 18.53 -9.40
CA PHE A 236 3.38 17.24 -8.70
C PHE A 236 2.67 17.45 -7.36
N THR A 237 1.62 16.67 -7.13
CA THR A 237 0.99 16.61 -5.81
C THR A 237 1.91 15.82 -4.89
N ASP A 238 2.29 16.41 -3.77
CA ASP A 238 3.10 15.76 -2.75
C ASP A 238 2.19 15.16 -1.66
N PRO A 239 2.03 13.83 -1.59
CA PRO A 239 1.20 13.18 -0.57
C PRO A 239 1.68 13.46 0.85
N GLU A 240 2.95 13.79 1.04
CA GLU A 240 3.52 14.06 2.36
C GLU A 240 3.00 15.36 2.98
N GLN A 241 2.52 16.30 2.16
CA GLN A 241 1.91 17.55 2.64
C GLN A 241 0.41 17.36 2.96
N ILE A 242 -0.14 16.17 2.71
CA ILE A 242 -1.55 15.88 2.87
C ILE A 242 -1.74 15.07 4.15
N HIS A 243 -2.78 15.40 4.92
CA HIS A 243 -3.19 14.58 6.06
C HIS A 243 -3.95 13.33 5.56
N LEU A 244 -3.22 12.34 5.03
CA LEU A 244 -3.78 11.14 4.40
C LEU A 244 -4.63 10.30 5.36
N VAL A 245 -4.25 10.21 6.64
CA VAL A 245 -5.04 9.51 7.67
C VAL A 245 -6.47 10.06 7.77
N ARG A 246 -6.66 11.38 7.66
CA ARG A 246 -7.99 12.00 7.66
C ARG A 246 -8.81 11.58 6.45
N GLN A 247 -8.20 11.19 5.34
CA GLN A 247 -8.91 10.70 4.16
C GLN A 247 -9.37 9.25 4.33
N VAL A 248 -8.51 8.39 4.93
CA VAL A 248 -8.74 6.95 5.02
C VAL A 248 -9.47 6.47 6.27
N SER A 249 -9.44 7.26 7.36
CA SER A 249 -10.11 6.93 8.62
C SER A 249 -11.63 7.01 8.51
N THR A 250 -12.35 6.10 9.18
CA THR A 250 -13.79 6.21 9.39
C THR A 250 -14.20 7.55 10.01
N LYS A 251 -15.37 8.06 9.67
CA LYS A 251 -15.92 9.33 10.19
C LYS A 251 -16.82 9.14 11.40
N GLN A 252 -17.30 7.93 11.60
CA GLN A 252 -18.14 7.55 12.74
C GLN A 252 -17.67 6.20 13.28
N PRO A 253 -17.88 5.93 14.58
CA PRO A 253 -17.57 4.63 15.13
C PRO A 253 -18.36 3.52 14.43
N PHE A 254 -17.77 2.34 14.33
CA PHE A 254 -18.45 1.13 13.85
C PHE A 254 -18.04 -0.07 14.70
N HIS A 255 -18.84 -1.12 14.72
CA HIS A 255 -18.67 -2.27 15.62
C HIS A 255 -18.65 -3.59 14.86
N ILE A 256 -17.76 -4.49 15.27
CA ILE A 256 -17.72 -5.88 14.79
C ILE A 256 -17.71 -6.80 16.00
N SER A 257 -18.75 -7.62 16.10
CA SER A 257 -18.90 -8.57 17.19
C SER A 257 -18.11 -9.85 16.93
N ALA A 258 -17.44 -10.36 17.95
CA ALA A 258 -16.92 -11.72 17.94
C ALA A 258 -18.05 -12.73 18.17
N ALA A 259 -17.97 -13.90 17.54
CA ALA A 259 -18.96 -14.96 17.69
C ALA A 259 -19.09 -15.45 19.14
N ASP A 260 -17.97 -15.53 19.86
CA ASP A 260 -17.90 -15.79 21.30
C ASP A 260 -17.03 -14.72 21.98
N PRO A 261 -17.64 -13.59 22.42
CA PRO A 261 -16.90 -12.43 22.88
C PRO A 261 -16.32 -12.61 24.29
N GLN A 262 -15.00 -12.74 24.35
CA GLN A 262 -14.20 -12.85 25.58
C GLN A 262 -13.70 -11.49 26.10
N SER A 263 -13.53 -10.50 25.22
CA SER A 263 -13.09 -9.14 25.56
C SER A 263 -13.67 -8.11 24.57
N HIS A 264 -13.49 -6.82 24.90
CA HIS A 264 -13.90 -5.71 24.03
C HIS A 264 -12.74 -4.71 23.85
N VAL A 265 -12.30 -4.52 22.61
CA VAL A 265 -11.16 -3.68 22.25
C VAL A 265 -11.61 -2.44 21.48
N ALA A 266 -11.12 -1.28 21.88
CA ALA A 266 -11.23 -0.06 21.08
C ALA A 266 -10.10 0.01 20.05
N VAL A 267 -10.42 0.25 18.79
CA VAL A 267 -9.44 0.40 17.70
C VAL A 267 -9.48 1.84 17.20
N LEU A 268 -8.34 2.54 17.20
CA LEU A 268 -8.21 3.80 16.46
C LEU A 268 -7.88 3.49 15.00
N ASP A 269 -8.79 3.86 14.10
CA ASP A 269 -8.67 3.66 12.66
C ASP A 269 -7.83 4.78 12.04
N CYS A 270 -6.54 4.54 11.87
CA CYS A 270 -5.65 5.41 11.13
C CYS A 270 -5.56 5.06 9.63
N GLY A 271 -6.44 4.17 9.12
CA GLY A 271 -6.28 3.46 7.85
C GLY A 271 -6.16 1.95 8.08
N VAL A 272 -7.02 1.41 8.95
CA VAL A 272 -6.93 0.02 9.41
C VAL A 272 -7.03 -0.96 8.25
N LYS A 273 -6.25 -2.02 8.31
CA LYS A 273 -6.38 -3.17 7.42
C LYS A 273 -7.45 -4.13 7.92
N GLU A 274 -8.28 -4.67 7.03
CA GLU A 274 -9.33 -5.66 7.37
C GLU A 274 -8.75 -6.83 8.18
N ASN A 275 -7.53 -7.27 7.86
CA ASN A 275 -6.94 -8.40 8.58
C ASN A 275 -6.51 -8.09 10.03
N ILE A 276 -6.33 -6.82 10.41
CA ILE A 276 -6.14 -6.43 11.83
C ILE A 276 -7.43 -6.72 12.60
N LEU A 277 -8.58 -6.25 12.07
CA LEU A 277 -9.88 -6.44 12.69
C LEU A 277 -10.20 -7.94 12.79
N ARG A 278 -9.99 -8.68 11.70
CA ARG A 278 -10.15 -10.14 11.66
C ARG A 278 -9.27 -10.84 12.69
N SER A 279 -8.02 -10.40 12.86
CA SER A 279 -7.08 -11.01 13.80
C SER A 279 -7.51 -10.85 15.26
N LEU A 280 -8.15 -9.73 15.61
CA LEU A 280 -8.73 -9.49 16.94
C LEU A 280 -10.02 -10.28 17.14
N VAL A 281 -10.94 -10.21 16.19
CA VAL A 281 -12.27 -10.83 16.26
C VAL A 281 -12.18 -12.35 16.32
N ASN A 282 -11.34 -12.97 15.49
CA ASN A 282 -11.13 -14.42 15.48
C ASN A 282 -10.51 -14.95 16.79
N ARG A 283 -9.95 -14.06 17.62
CA ARG A 283 -9.41 -14.39 18.95
C ARG A 283 -10.37 -14.00 20.08
N GLY A 284 -11.66 -13.82 19.78
CA GLY A 284 -12.71 -13.58 20.76
C GLY A 284 -12.82 -12.13 21.24
N SER A 285 -12.17 -11.17 20.59
CA SER A 285 -12.34 -9.75 20.94
C SER A 285 -13.40 -9.11 20.05
N SER A 286 -14.51 -8.66 20.63
CA SER A 286 -15.35 -7.70 19.90
C SER A 286 -14.59 -6.40 19.74
N VAL A 287 -14.77 -5.71 18.63
CA VAL A 287 -14.03 -4.47 18.34
C VAL A 287 -14.99 -3.32 18.08
N THR A 288 -14.75 -2.19 18.73
CA THR A 288 -15.36 -0.91 18.34
C THR A 288 -14.26 -0.04 17.76
N VAL A 289 -14.44 0.33 16.51
CA VAL A 289 -13.47 1.09 15.74
C VAL A 289 -13.88 2.56 15.75
N PHE A 290 -12.94 3.45 16.03
CA PHE A 290 -13.14 4.88 16.18
C PHE A 290 -12.34 5.66 15.13
N PRO A 291 -12.78 6.87 14.76
CA PRO A 291 -11.96 7.80 13.99
C PRO A 291 -10.58 8.02 14.63
N PHE A 292 -9.56 8.28 13.80
CA PHE A 292 -8.17 8.43 14.26
C PHE A 292 -7.99 9.53 15.33
N ASP A 293 -8.77 10.60 15.24
CA ASP A 293 -8.76 11.78 16.12
C ASP A 293 -9.75 11.67 17.29
N TYR A 294 -10.33 10.48 17.51
CA TYR A 294 -11.28 10.28 18.60
C TYR A 294 -10.60 10.41 19.98
N PRO A 295 -11.20 11.11 20.96
CA PRO A 295 -10.62 11.31 22.29
C PRO A 295 -10.70 10.05 23.16
N ILE A 296 -9.99 8.99 22.77
CA ILE A 296 -10.10 7.65 23.34
C ILE A 296 -9.82 7.61 24.85
N HIS A 297 -8.90 8.46 25.33
CA HIS A 297 -8.59 8.61 26.75
C HIS A 297 -9.83 8.91 27.63
N LYS A 298 -10.87 9.53 27.07
CA LYS A 298 -12.12 9.84 27.80
C LYS A 298 -13.03 8.63 27.98
N VAL A 299 -12.97 7.65 27.07
CA VAL A 299 -13.89 6.50 27.04
C VAL A 299 -13.20 5.15 27.24
N ALA A 300 -11.87 5.12 27.30
CA ALA A 300 -11.09 3.88 27.40
C ALA A 300 -11.49 2.98 28.57
N HIS A 301 -12.06 3.53 29.64
CA HIS A 301 -12.54 2.78 30.79
C HIS A 301 -13.69 1.79 30.46
N HIS A 302 -14.39 1.99 29.33
CA HIS A 302 -15.39 1.06 28.80
C HIS A 302 -14.81 -0.13 28.02
N PHE A 303 -13.50 -0.16 27.77
CA PHE A 303 -12.84 -1.17 26.95
C PHE A 303 -11.79 -1.93 27.76
N ASP A 304 -11.46 -3.15 27.33
CA ASP A 304 -10.45 -3.99 27.96
C ASP A 304 -9.06 -3.86 27.32
N GLY A 305 -9.00 -3.27 26.12
CA GLY A 305 -7.77 -2.95 25.41
C GLY A 305 -7.96 -1.78 24.45
N VAL A 306 -6.87 -1.08 24.14
CA VAL A 306 -6.81 -0.10 23.05
C VAL A 306 -5.82 -0.59 21.98
N PHE A 307 -6.19 -0.44 20.73
CA PHE A 307 -5.39 -0.83 19.58
C PHE A 307 -5.26 0.37 18.63
N ILE A 308 -4.08 0.59 18.05
CA ILE A 308 -3.84 1.64 17.07
C ILE A 308 -3.41 1.01 15.76
N SER A 309 -4.19 1.21 14.70
CA SER A 309 -3.96 0.54 13.42
C SER A 309 -2.77 1.11 12.65
N ASN A 310 -2.46 0.45 11.53
CA ASN A 310 -1.64 1.03 10.46
C ASN A 310 -2.33 2.23 9.80
N GLY A 311 -1.60 2.89 8.89
CA GLY A 311 -2.12 3.98 8.07
C GLY A 311 -1.07 4.58 7.13
N PRO A 312 -1.47 5.54 6.29
CA PRO A 312 -0.59 6.25 5.36
C PRO A 312 0.01 7.53 5.95
N GLY A 313 1.03 8.06 5.27
CA GLY A 313 1.52 9.43 5.44
C GLY A 313 2.44 9.66 6.63
N ASP A 314 2.64 10.94 6.93
CA ASP A 314 3.52 11.41 7.99
C ASP A 314 2.83 11.33 9.37
N PRO A 315 3.42 10.64 10.37
CA PRO A 315 2.83 10.55 11.71
C PRO A 315 2.68 11.92 12.40
N THR A 316 3.47 12.93 12.02
CA THR A 316 3.41 14.28 12.58
C THR A 316 2.13 15.03 12.19
N HIS A 317 1.37 14.56 11.20
CA HIS A 317 0.04 15.11 10.89
C HIS A 317 -1.04 14.70 11.91
N CYS A 318 -0.81 13.67 12.71
CA CYS A 318 -1.80 13.10 13.62
C CYS A 318 -1.64 13.59 15.07
N GLN A 319 -1.43 14.90 15.27
CA GLN A 319 -1.15 15.47 16.60
C GLN A 319 -2.29 15.26 17.60
N ASP A 320 -3.54 15.29 17.15
CA ASP A 320 -4.71 15.01 18.00
C ASP A 320 -4.65 13.58 18.57
N THR A 321 -4.32 12.61 17.70
CA THR A 321 -4.14 11.21 18.11
C THR A 321 -3.00 11.07 19.10
N VAL A 322 -1.84 11.69 18.83
CA VAL A 322 -0.68 11.69 19.72
C VAL A 322 -1.05 12.25 21.10
N TYR A 323 -1.76 13.39 21.15
CA TYR A 323 -2.25 13.98 22.39
C TYR A 323 -3.18 13.03 23.15
N HIS A 324 -4.14 12.40 22.47
CA HIS A 324 -5.07 11.47 23.09
C HIS A 324 -4.39 10.20 23.62
N LEU A 325 -3.40 9.67 22.91
CA LEU A 325 -2.60 8.54 23.36
C LEU A 325 -1.71 8.90 24.56
N GLN A 326 -1.12 10.09 24.57
CA GLN A 326 -0.36 10.59 25.71
C GLN A 326 -1.25 10.66 26.96
N ARG A 327 -2.43 11.30 26.85
CA ARG A 327 -3.39 11.36 27.97
C ARG A 327 -3.82 9.97 28.42
N LEU A 328 -4.10 9.05 27.49
CA LEU A 328 -4.47 7.67 27.81
C LEU A 328 -3.37 6.97 28.62
N MET A 329 -2.11 7.13 28.21
CA MET A 329 -0.97 6.54 28.91
C MET A 329 -0.76 7.16 30.29
N GLU A 330 -1.09 8.43 30.51
CA GLU A 330 -1.02 9.06 31.84
C GLU A 330 -2.16 8.62 32.77
N THR A 331 -3.38 8.43 32.25
CA THR A 331 -4.58 8.27 33.07
C THR A 331 -5.08 6.83 33.23
N SER A 332 -4.54 5.86 32.47
CA SER A 332 -5.05 4.48 32.45
C SER A 332 -3.93 3.44 32.47
N GLN A 333 -4.20 2.24 32.99
CA GLN A 333 -3.29 1.08 32.88
C GLN A 333 -3.75 0.05 31.84
N ILE A 334 -4.70 0.43 30.98
CA ILE A 334 -5.22 -0.43 29.92
C ILE A 334 -4.10 -0.91 28.98
N PRO A 335 -4.13 -2.17 28.52
CA PRO A 335 -3.20 -2.66 27.50
C PRO A 335 -3.34 -1.91 26.18
N ILE A 336 -2.20 -1.60 25.56
CA ILE A 336 -2.15 -0.85 24.30
C ILE A 336 -1.23 -1.55 23.31
N PHE A 337 -1.70 -1.75 22.08
CA PHE A 337 -0.89 -2.28 20.98
C PHE A 337 -1.02 -1.43 19.72
N GLY A 338 0.11 -0.99 19.15
CA GLY A 338 0.16 -0.22 17.91
C GLY A 338 0.91 -0.94 16.79
N ILE A 339 0.38 -0.89 15.57
CA ILE A 339 0.99 -1.47 14.36
C ILE A 339 1.34 -0.36 13.36
N CYS A 340 2.55 -0.42 12.79
CA CYS A 340 3.02 0.46 11.72
C CYS A 340 2.89 1.95 12.09
N LEU A 341 1.92 2.68 11.55
CA LEU A 341 1.63 4.05 11.98
C LEU A 341 1.29 4.11 13.48
N GLY A 342 0.54 3.14 14.01
CA GLY A 342 0.26 3.05 15.44
C GLY A 342 1.50 2.91 16.32
N HIS A 343 2.55 2.27 15.82
CA HIS A 343 3.86 2.24 16.50
C HIS A 343 4.49 3.63 16.56
N GLN A 344 4.48 4.35 15.44
CA GLN A 344 5.02 5.71 15.34
C GLN A 344 4.24 6.70 16.23
N LEU A 345 2.91 6.63 16.23
CA LEU A 345 2.05 7.49 17.06
C LEU A 345 2.24 7.21 18.55
N LEU A 346 2.42 5.94 18.95
CA LEU A 346 2.75 5.60 20.33
C LEU A 346 4.13 6.14 20.73
N ALA A 347 5.12 6.06 19.85
CA ALA A 347 6.45 6.58 20.11
C ALA A 347 6.45 8.11 20.27
N LEU A 348 5.75 8.83 19.39
CA LEU A 348 5.54 10.28 19.52
C LEU A 348 4.81 10.63 20.83
N ALA A 349 3.76 9.87 21.19
CA ALA A 349 3.03 10.08 22.43
C ALA A 349 3.86 9.80 23.69
N ALA A 350 4.85 8.91 23.59
CA ALA A 350 5.83 8.65 24.63
C ALA A 350 6.89 9.77 24.74
N GLY A 351 7.07 10.59 23.70
CA GLY A 351 8.07 11.67 23.65
C GLY A 351 9.31 11.35 22.81
N ALA A 352 9.29 10.26 22.03
CA ALA A 352 10.34 9.97 21.05
C ALA A 352 10.10 10.74 19.73
N SER A 353 11.06 10.68 18.81
CA SER A 353 10.96 11.28 17.48
C SER A 353 10.84 10.22 16.37
N THR A 354 10.36 10.66 15.21
CA THR A 354 10.30 9.87 13.99
C THR A 354 11.16 10.50 12.90
N ILE A 355 11.78 9.67 12.06
CA ILE A 355 12.58 10.08 10.91
C ILE A 355 11.98 9.51 9.63
N LYS A 356 12.08 10.26 8.54
CA LYS A 356 11.73 9.77 7.21
C LYS A 356 12.86 8.90 6.66
N LEU A 357 12.54 7.68 6.26
CA LEU A 357 13.47 6.77 5.61
C LEU A 357 13.70 7.20 4.16
N LYS A 358 14.89 6.87 3.63
CA LYS A 358 15.26 7.22 2.26
C LYS A 358 14.25 6.70 1.23
N TYR A 359 13.92 5.41 1.28
CA TYR A 359 12.96 4.76 0.38
C TYR A 359 11.95 3.87 1.11
N GLY A 360 11.96 3.88 2.45
CA GLY A 360 11.09 3.08 3.30
C GLY A 360 11.32 1.56 3.22
N ASN A 361 10.56 0.84 4.03
CA ASN A 361 10.54 -0.62 4.07
C ASN A 361 9.18 -1.12 3.58
N ARG A 362 9.20 -1.81 2.42
CA ARG A 362 7.99 -2.20 1.65
C ARG A 362 8.18 -3.57 1.04
N ALA A 363 7.89 -4.63 1.81
CA ALA A 363 8.14 -6.00 1.40
C ALA A 363 7.48 -7.04 2.32
N HIS A 364 7.44 -8.30 1.87
CA HIS A 364 7.04 -9.47 2.68
C HIS A 364 8.22 -10.29 3.21
N ASN A 365 9.46 -9.82 3.07
CA ASN A 365 10.67 -10.59 3.37
C ASN A 365 11.64 -9.87 4.33
N ILE A 366 11.14 -8.94 5.15
CA ILE A 366 12.03 -8.12 6.00
C ILE A 366 12.30 -8.82 7.33
N PRO A 367 13.58 -9.10 7.67
CA PRO A 367 13.95 -9.74 8.91
C PRO A 367 13.92 -8.75 10.08
N ALA A 368 13.04 -9.03 11.06
CA ALA A 368 12.98 -8.32 12.33
C ALA A 368 13.50 -9.21 13.47
N LEU A 369 14.55 -8.76 14.17
CA LEU A 369 15.11 -9.45 15.33
C LEU A 369 14.38 -8.99 16.60
N ASP A 370 13.77 -9.93 17.32
CA ASP A 370 13.27 -9.74 18.67
C ASP A 370 14.43 -9.62 19.65
N LEU A 371 14.61 -8.44 20.24
CA LEU A 371 15.70 -8.16 21.18
C LEU A 371 15.48 -8.80 22.56
N SER A 372 14.26 -9.26 22.86
CA SER A 372 13.95 -9.94 24.12
C SER A 372 14.26 -11.43 24.09
N THR A 373 14.12 -12.07 22.92
CA THR A 373 14.32 -13.53 22.77
C THR A 373 15.53 -13.90 21.90
N GLY A 374 16.06 -12.96 21.12
CA GLY A 374 17.11 -13.22 20.13
C GLY A 374 16.62 -13.93 18.86
N ARG A 375 15.29 -14.07 18.67
CA ARG A 375 14.70 -14.74 17.51
C ARG A 375 14.50 -13.76 16.36
N CYS A 376 14.79 -14.20 15.14
CA CYS A 376 14.46 -13.46 13.92
C CYS A 376 13.11 -13.93 13.37
N HIS A 377 12.29 -12.98 12.93
CA HIS A 377 11.02 -13.20 12.25
C HIS A 377 11.07 -12.56 10.87
N ILE A 378 10.55 -13.26 9.84
CA ILE A 378 10.32 -12.63 8.54
C ILE A 378 8.98 -11.91 8.60
N THR A 379 8.97 -10.64 8.20
CA THR A 379 7.84 -9.73 8.42
C THR A 379 7.37 -9.07 7.13
N SER A 380 6.09 -8.71 7.14
CA SER A 380 5.48 -7.82 6.14
C SER A 380 5.59 -6.38 6.62
N GLN A 381 6.06 -5.48 5.76
CA GLN A 381 6.25 -4.07 6.09
C GLN A 381 5.78 -3.18 4.95
N ASN A 382 5.20 -2.03 5.31
CA ASN A 382 4.83 -0.96 4.40
C ASN A 382 4.89 0.40 5.13
N HIS A 383 6.08 0.99 5.25
CA HIS A 383 6.24 2.30 5.89
C HIS A 383 7.40 3.11 5.32
N GLY A 384 7.22 4.43 5.26
CA GLY A 384 8.24 5.41 4.85
C GLY A 384 8.94 6.13 5.99
N TYR A 385 8.46 5.95 7.23
CA TYR A 385 8.97 6.59 8.44
C TYR A 385 9.38 5.53 9.45
N ALA A 386 10.32 5.86 10.34
CA ALA A 386 10.77 4.99 11.42
C ALA A 386 10.92 5.78 12.72
N VAL A 387 10.80 5.11 13.86
CA VAL A 387 11.08 5.71 15.18
C VAL A 387 12.59 5.78 15.39
N ASP A 388 13.09 6.92 15.87
CA ASP A 388 14.46 7.05 16.32
C ASP A 388 14.60 6.45 17.73
N ALA A 389 15.07 5.21 17.78
CA ALA A 389 15.27 4.46 19.02
C ALA A 389 16.18 5.17 20.03
N SER A 390 17.09 6.06 19.59
CA SER A 390 17.97 6.81 20.48
C SER A 390 17.25 7.87 21.31
N THR A 391 16.05 8.28 20.87
CA THR A 391 15.20 9.27 21.54
C THR A 391 14.15 8.66 22.47
N LEU A 392 14.10 7.32 22.57
CA LEU A 392 13.16 6.64 23.46
C LEU A 392 13.42 7.05 24.93
N PRO A 393 12.38 7.49 25.67
CA PRO A 393 12.51 7.78 27.09
C PRO A 393 12.87 6.55 27.93
N SER A 394 13.31 6.79 29.17
CA SER A 394 13.80 5.74 30.06
C SER A 394 12.79 4.65 30.40
N ASP A 395 11.49 4.88 30.24
CA ASP A 395 10.45 3.89 30.53
C ASP A 395 10.21 2.91 29.38
N TRP A 396 10.85 3.16 28.23
CA TRP A 396 10.71 2.39 27.00
C TRP A 396 12.02 1.69 26.64
N LYS A 397 11.91 0.65 25.83
CA LYS A 397 13.05 0.02 25.18
C LYS A 397 12.66 -0.44 23.77
N PRO A 398 13.63 -0.48 22.83
CA PRO A 398 13.44 -1.19 21.57
C PRO A 398 12.99 -2.62 21.81
N TYR A 399 12.02 -3.09 21.03
CA TYR A 399 11.51 -4.45 21.08
C TYR A 399 12.02 -5.27 19.89
N PHE A 400 11.89 -4.72 18.68
CA PHE A 400 12.42 -5.32 17.47
C PHE A 400 13.39 -4.37 16.76
N VAL A 401 14.33 -4.93 16.02
CA VAL A 401 15.24 -4.19 15.14
C VAL A 401 15.30 -4.85 13.76
N ASN A 402 15.37 -4.03 12.72
CA ASN A 402 15.54 -4.50 11.35
C ASN A 402 16.98 -4.99 11.14
N LEU A 403 17.17 -6.23 10.68
CA LEU A 403 18.53 -6.76 10.47
C LEU A 403 19.23 -6.19 9.23
N ASN A 404 18.50 -5.61 8.28
CA ASN A 404 19.09 -5.05 7.06
C ASN A 404 19.62 -3.62 7.28
N ASP A 405 18.88 -2.77 7.97
CA ASP A 405 19.19 -1.34 8.08
C ASP A 405 19.29 -0.81 9.52
N GLN A 406 19.10 -1.66 10.52
CA GLN A 406 19.13 -1.33 11.96
C GLN A 406 18.07 -0.33 12.43
N SER A 407 17.06 -0.04 11.61
CA SER A 407 15.92 0.78 12.02
C SER A 407 15.09 0.10 13.12
N ASN A 408 14.39 0.91 13.91
CA ASN A 408 13.50 0.39 14.96
C ASN A 408 12.29 -0.30 14.34
N GLU A 409 12.00 -1.52 14.80
CA GLU A 409 10.88 -2.32 14.29
C GLU A 409 9.79 -2.55 15.34
N GLY A 410 9.90 -1.86 16.48
CA GLY A 410 8.98 -1.99 17.59
C GLY A 410 9.58 -1.48 18.90
N MET A 411 8.69 -1.14 19.83
CA MET A 411 9.07 -0.72 21.18
C MET A 411 8.11 -1.31 22.21
N ILE A 412 8.61 -1.46 23.43
CA ILE A 412 7.86 -2.01 24.56
C ILE A 412 8.13 -1.21 25.83
N HIS A 413 7.08 -0.97 26.61
CA HIS A 413 7.19 -0.31 27.92
C HIS A 413 7.80 -1.29 28.94
N LYS A 414 8.64 -0.80 29.85
CA LYS A 414 9.39 -1.65 30.80
C LYS A 414 8.50 -2.35 31.84
N SER A 415 7.42 -1.69 32.26
CA SER A 415 6.53 -2.18 33.34
C SER A 415 5.04 -2.30 32.99
N ARG A 416 4.58 -1.73 31.87
CA ARG A 416 3.15 -1.63 31.52
C ARG A 416 2.87 -2.50 30.30
N PRO A 417 1.63 -3.00 30.12
CA PRO A 417 1.25 -3.83 28.98
C PRO A 417 1.07 -2.99 27.71
N ILE A 418 2.10 -2.23 27.33
CA ILE A 418 2.11 -1.38 26.15
C ILE A 418 3.29 -1.78 25.28
N PHE A 419 3.00 -2.19 24.05
CA PHE A 419 4.02 -2.48 23.06
C PHE A 419 3.54 -2.13 21.66
N SER A 420 4.43 -2.20 20.69
CA SER A 420 4.13 -1.87 19.30
C SER A 420 5.12 -2.51 18.36
N THR A 421 4.72 -2.68 17.10
CA THR A 421 5.57 -3.16 16.01
C THR A 421 5.45 -2.26 14.80
N GLN A 422 6.56 -1.99 14.13
CA GLN A 422 6.59 -1.21 12.91
C GLN A 422 6.14 -2.04 11.69
N PHE A 423 6.38 -3.35 11.73
CA PHE A 423 5.85 -4.32 10.77
C PHE A 423 4.40 -4.71 11.07
N HIS A 424 3.83 -5.53 10.18
CA HIS A 424 2.43 -5.96 10.13
C HIS A 424 2.23 -7.43 10.53
N PRO A 425 2.07 -7.74 11.83
CA PRO A 425 1.78 -9.08 12.35
C PRO A 425 0.53 -9.75 11.77
N GLU A 426 -0.43 -8.96 11.29
CA GLU A 426 -1.62 -9.47 10.61
C GLU A 426 -1.29 -10.01 9.22
N ALA A 427 -0.23 -9.51 8.58
CA ALA A 427 0.14 -9.82 7.21
C ALA A 427 -1.06 -9.73 6.23
N LYS A 428 -1.42 -10.85 5.59
CA LYS A 428 -2.26 -10.99 4.38
C LYS A 428 -1.49 -10.69 3.09
N GLY A 429 -1.11 -11.76 2.39
CA GLY A 429 -0.11 -11.76 1.31
C GLY A 429 1.33 -12.01 1.79
N GLY A 430 1.65 -11.58 3.01
CA GLY A 430 2.95 -11.79 3.67
C GLY A 430 3.02 -12.99 4.64
N PRO A 431 4.17 -13.22 5.29
CA PRO A 431 4.40 -14.34 6.23
C PRO A 431 3.58 -14.19 7.52
N LEU A 432 3.20 -15.33 8.13
CA LEU A 432 2.38 -15.37 9.35
C LEU A 432 3.19 -15.51 10.65
N ASP A 433 4.53 -15.44 10.55
CA ASP A 433 5.53 -15.72 11.59
C ASP A 433 5.42 -14.87 12.86
N SER A 434 4.73 -13.73 12.78
CA SER A 434 4.60 -12.75 13.88
C SER A 434 3.16 -12.61 14.39
N SER A 435 2.22 -13.41 13.88
CA SER A 435 0.80 -13.37 14.28
C SER A 435 0.56 -13.63 15.78
N TYR A 436 1.51 -14.30 16.45
CA TYR A 436 1.48 -14.55 17.90
C TYR A 436 1.47 -13.26 18.75
N LEU A 437 1.85 -12.12 18.18
CA LEU A 437 1.81 -10.83 18.88
C LEU A 437 0.38 -10.40 19.23
N PHE A 438 -0.62 -10.81 18.43
CA PHE A 438 -2.02 -10.65 18.81
C PHE A 438 -2.38 -11.47 20.04
N ASP A 439 -1.82 -12.68 20.18
CA ASP A 439 -2.05 -13.53 21.37
C ASP A 439 -1.45 -12.88 22.63
N ILE A 440 -0.22 -12.36 22.53
CA ILE A 440 0.44 -11.61 23.62
C ILE A 440 -0.38 -10.39 24.05
N TYR A 441 -0.92 -9.64 23.08
CA TYR A 441 -1.77 -8.50 23.35
C TYR A 441 -3.07 -8.92 24.06
N LEU A 442 -3.76 -9.93 23.54
CA LEU A 442 -5.05 -10.35 24.10
C LEU A 442 -4.92 -11.04 25.46
N ASP A 443 -3.83 -11.76 25.72
CA ASP A 443 -3.49 -12.24 27.05
C ASP A 443 -3.37 -11.08 28.04
N SER A 444 -2.79 -9.96 27.62
CA SER A 444 -2.67 -8.75 28.44
C SER A 444 -4.04 -8.10 28.67
N VAL A 445 -4.89 -8.06 27.64
CA VAL A 445 -6.29 -7.59 27.70
C VAL A 445 -7.12 -8.41 28.69
N LEU A 446 -7.03 -9.74 28.63
CA LEU A 446 -7.75 -10.64 29.54
C LEU A 446 -7.26 -10.50 30.98
N LYS A 447 -5.94 -10.41 31.20
CA LYS A 447 -5.37 -10.13 32.53
C LYS A 447 -5.87 -8.81 33.08
N TYR A 448 -5.88 -7.75 32.26
CA TYR A 448 -6.42 -6.45 32.67
C TYR A 448 -7.90 -6.55 33.01
N LYS A 449 -8.73 -7.13 32.15
CA LYS A 449 -10.16 -7.34 32.38
C LYS A 449 -10.42 -8.06 33.72
N ASN A 450 -9.73 -9.16 33.99
CA ASN A 450 -9.88 -9.92 35.22
C ASN A 450 -9.46 -9.10 36.46
N SER A 451 -8.39 -8.30 36.36
CA SER A 451 -7.98 -7.39 37.44
C SER A 451 -9.04 -6.32 37.72
N GLN A 452 -9.64 -5.75 36.66
CA GLN A 452 -10.68 -4.74 36.78
C GLN A 452 -11.98 -5.32 37.34
N ALA A 453 -12.35 -6.55 36.97
CA ALA A 453 -13.53 -7.22 37.53
C ALA A 453 -13.42 -7.42 39.05
N GLY A 454 -12.20 -7.65 39.56
CA GLY A 454 -11.94 -7.74 41.00
C GLY A 454 -12.02 -6.38 41.72
N LEU A 455 -11.56 -5.31 41.09
CA LEU A 455 -11.56 -3.95 41.66
C LEU A 455 -12.90 -3.23 41.51
N TYR A 456 -13.60 -3.46 40.40
CA TYR A 456 -14.84 -2.81 40.01
C TYR A 456 -15.86 -3.85 39.50
N PRO A 457 -16.53 -4.59 40.40
CA PRO A 457 -17.46 -5.67 40.01
C PRO A 457 -18.64 -5.21 39.14
N GLN A 458 -18.97 -3.92 39.16
CA GLN A 458 -20.05 -3.32 38.37
C GLN A 458 -19.59 -2.84 36.98
N ARG A 459 -18.29 -2.93 36.66
CA ARG A 459 -17.77 -2.54 35.34
C ARG A 459 -18.18 -3.59 34.32
N ASP A 460 -19.05 -3.22 33.39
CA ASP A 460 -19.33 -4.01 32.20
C ASP A 460 -18.63 -3.39 30.99
N SER A 461 -17.67 -4.12 30.44
CA SER A 461 -16.96 -3.73 29.21
C SER A 461 -17.68 -4.22 27.95
N ARG A 462 -18.73 -5.05 28.08
CA ARG A 462 -19.49 -5.51 26.92
C ARG A 462 -20.21 -4.32 26.29
N PRO A 463 -20.16 -4.18 24.96
CA PRO A 463 -20.94 -3.16 24.29
C PRO A 463 -22.42 -3.40 24.57
N SER A 464 -23.18 -2.33 24.87
CA SER A 464 -24.61 -2.49 25.10
C SER A 464 -25.29 -2.98 23.82
N PRO A 465 -26.27 -3.91 23.87
CA PRO A 465 -26.93 -4.41 22.67
C PRO A 465 -27.50 -3.29 21.80
N LEU A 466 -28.11 -2.27 22.43
CA LEU A 466 -28.61 -1.09 21.72
C LEU A 466 -27.52 -0.33 20.97
N LEU A 467 -26.32 -0.20 21.54
CA LEU A 467 -25.20 0.47 20.89
C LEU A 467 -24.65 -0.37 19.73
N VAL A 468 -24.62 -1.70 19.87
CA VAL A 468 -24.26 -2.61 18.78
C VAL A 468 -25.25 -2.47 17.61
N ASP A 469 -26.55 -2.40 17.89
CA ASP A 469 -27.59 -2.27 16.86
C ASP A 469 -27.59 -0.89 16.16
N LEU A 470 -27.12 0.15 16.85
CA LEU A 470 -27.06 1.52 16.31
C LEU A 470 -25.78 1.79 15.51
N LEU A 471 -24.69 1.09 15.81
CA LEU A 471 -23.42 1.31 15.12
C LEU A 471 -23.40 0.56 13.77
N PRO A 472 -22.83 1.17 12.71
CA PRO A 472 -22.49 0.47 11.49
C PRO A 472 -21.58 -0.73 11.76
N ASN A 473 -21.52 -1.67 10.81
CA ASN A 473 -20.60 -2.82 10.85
C ASN A 473 -19.38 -2.66 9.93
N GLU A 474 -19.23 -1.51 9.28
CA GLU A 474 -18.14 -1.18 8.36
C GLU A 474 -17.79 0.31 8.44
N ARG A 475 -16.66 0.70 7.82
CA ARG A 475 -16.22 2.11 7.81
C ARG A 475 -17.25 3.00 7.14
N VAL A 476 -17.46 4.20 7.70
CA VAL A 476 -18.42 5.17 7.18
C VAL A 476 -17.72 6.47 6.80
N GLY A 477 -18.05 7.01 5.62
CA GLY A 477 -17.63 8.36 5.20
C GLY A 477 -16.15 8.51 4.85
N VAL A 478 -15.46 7.40 4.56
CA VAL A 478 -14.08 7.43 4.03
C VAL A 478 -14.05 8.22 2.72
N GLN A 479 -13.05 9.07 2.54
CA GLN A 479 -12.97 9.88 1.33
C GLN A 479 -12.66 9.01 0.10
N PRO A 480 -13.40 9.17 -1.01
CA PRO A 480 -13.10 8.47 -2.25
C PRO A 480 -11.68 8.74 -2.72
N THR A 481 -11.10 7.78 -3.44
CA THR A 481 -9.77 7.95 -4.04
C THR A 481 -9.84 8.98 -5.17
N ILE A 482 -8.69 9.53 -5.59
CA ILE A 482 -8.64 10.48 -6.71
C ILE A 482 -9.24 9.84 -7.97
N GLY A 483 -8.96 8.56 -8.22
CA GLY A 483 -9.55 7.81 -9.33
C GLY A 483 -11.09 7.79 -9.29
N GLN A 484 -11.67 7.50 -8.12
CA GLN A 484 -13.13 7.50 -7.93
C GLN A 484 -13.74 8.90 -8.07
N GLN A 485 -13.04 9.93 -7.58
CA GLN A 485 -13.47 11.33 -7.76
C GLN A 485 -13.50 11.72 -9.24
N ASN A 486 -12.47 11.33 -10.00
CA ASN A 486 -12.39 11.58 -11.44
C ASN A 486 -13.51 10.88 -12.20
N ILE A 487 -13.82 9.62 -11.86
CA ILE A 487 -14.95 8.89 -12.46
C ILE A 487 -16.28 9.59 -12.18
N ALA A 488 -16.52 9.99 -10.92
CA ALA A 488 -17.75 10.67 -10.53
C ALA A 488 -17.90 12.02 -11.25
N ALA A 489 -16.82 12.79 -11.37
CA ALA A 489 -16.80 14.06 -12.09
C ALA A 489 -17.08 13.87 -13.60
N ALA A 490 -16.46 12.88 -14.23
CA ALA A 490 -16.69 12.56 -15.64
C ALA A 490 -18.15 12.13 -15.90
N ALA A 491 -18.72 11.31 -15.02
CA ALA A 491 -20.13 10.91 -15.11
C ALA A 491 -21.08 12.10 -14.95
N ALA A 492 -20.80 13.01 -14.02
CA ALA A 492 -21.60 14.23 -13.83
C ALA A 492 -21.51 15.17 -15.04
N ALA A 493 -20.33 15.34 -15.63
CA ALA A 493 -20.14 16.14 -16.84
C ALA A 493 -20.86 15.55 -18.05
N ALA A 494 -20.80 14.22 -18.24
CA ALA A 494 -21.53 13.53 -19.31
C ALA A 494 -23.05 13.67 -19.16
N ALA A 495 -23.56 13.59 -17.92
CA ALA A 495 -24.98 13.80 -17.65
C ALA A 495 -25.41 15.26 -17.91
N ALA A 496 -24.57 16.24 -17.59
CA ALA A 496 -24.86 17.66 -17.81
C ALA A 496 -24.78 18.08 -19.30
N GLY A 497 -23.90 17.44 -20.09
CA GLY A 497 -23.78 17.69 -21.54
C GLY A 497 -24.82 16.96 -22.41
N ALA A 498 -25.64 16.09 -21.82
CA ALA A 498 -26.72 15.36 -22.50
C ALA A 498 -28.10 16.06 -22.35
N VAL A 499 -28.15 17.28 -21.80
CA VAL A 499 -29.35 18.09 -21.60
C VAL A 499 -29.49 19.17 -22.66
#